data_AF-A0A5J4QHM1-F1
#
_entry.id   AF-A0A5J4QHM1-F1
#
_cell.length_a   1.000
_cell.length_b   1.000
_cell.length_c   1.000
_cell.angle_alpha   90.00
_cell.angle_beta   90.00
_cell.angle_gamma   90.00
#
_symmetry.space_group_name_H-M   'P 1'
#
loop_
_entity.id
_entity.type
_entity.pdbx_description
1 polymer ?
#
loop_
_entity_poly.entity_id
_entity_poly.type
_entity_poly.pdbx_seq_one_letter_code
_entity_poly.pdbx_strand_id
1 'polypeptide(L)'
;EEIIANVWNQIQYSDYGDKLISGIVITGGGANLKNLDEALRRKTGVFKIRHASFILSEIHEDESVLPKDGTHNALLGLLFAGTENCCRVEEPHLNKDNKSTVATDLFRDDEALKEQQKEAEKLKTRKEEEDKKKTPPKGKTKSKWLSGLKELSKDIFNDESME
;
A
#
# COMPACT_ATOMS: atom_id res chain seq x y z
N GLU A 1 0.55 -32.69 20.46
CA GLU A 1 1.88 -33.14 20.94
C GLU A 1 3.02 -32.78 19.98
N GLU A 2 2.79 -32.80 18.66
CA GLU A 2 3.80 -32.51 17.63
C GLU A 2 4.58 -31.19 17.85
N ILE A 3 3.86 -30.07 18.06
CA ILE A 3 4.49 -28.75 18.25
C ILE A 3 5.49 -28.76 19.42
N ILE A 4 5.12 -29.38 20.54
CA ILE A 4 5.96 -29.45 21.73
C ILE A 4 7.20 -30.32 21.47
N ALA A 5 7.04 -31.43 20.72
CA ALA A 5 8.15 -32.27 20.34
C ALA A 5 9.13 -31.53 19.41
N ASN A 6 8.62 -30.75 18.45
CA ASN A 6 9.44 -29.94 17.56
C ASN A 6 10.23 -28.86 18.31
N VAL A 7 9.57 -28.13 19.22
CA VAL A 7 10.24 -27.13 20.07
C VAL A 7 11.31 -27.77 20.95
N TRP A 8 11.01 -28.91 21.57
CA TRP A 8 11.99 -29.61 22.39
C TRP A 8 13.20 -30.07 21.58
N ASN A 9 12.98 -30.63 20.39
CA ASN A 9 14.06 -30.99 19.49
C ASN A 9 14.94 -29.79 19.14
N GLN A 10 14.35 -28.63 18.83
CA GLN A 10 15.12 -27.41 18.55
C GLN A 10 15.96 -26.95 19.75
N ILE A 11 15.43 -27.07 20.97
CA ILE A 11 16.17 -26.75 22.21
C ILE A 11 17.37 -27.70 22.39
N GLN A 12 17.19 -28.99 22.10
CA GLN A 12 18.27 -29.97 22.17
C GLN A 12 19.33 -29.72 21.09
N TYR A 13 18.91 -29.48 19.83
CA TYR A 13 19.82 -29.19 18.72
C TYR A 13 20.62 -27.88 18.87
N SER A 14 20.14 -26.97 19.70
CA SER A 14 20.83 -25.71 20.00
C SER A 14 21.74 -25.80 21.23
N ASP A 15 21.96 -27.00 21.78
CA ASP A 15 22.79 -27.26 22.96
C ASP A 15 22.35 -26.46 24.21
N TYR A 16 21.06 -26.14 24.32
CA TYR A 16 20.47 -25.46 25.49
C TYR A 16 19.65 -26.40 26.38
N GLY A 17 19.53 -27.69 26.03
CA GLY A 17 18.70 -28.67 26.74
C GLY A 17 18.89 -28.71 28.26
N ASP A 18 20.13 -28.60 28.72
CA ASP A 18 20.55 -28.60 30.12
C ASP A 18 20.77 -27.19 30.70
N LYS A 19 20.72 -26.14 29.87
CA LYS A 19 21.03 -24.75 30.22
C LYS A 19 19.81 -23.90 30.54
N LEU A 20 18.59 -24.45 30.42
CA LEU A 20 17.33 -23.75 30.69
C LEU A 20 16.99 -23.65 32.20
N ILE A 21 17.96 -23.26 33.03
CA ILE A 21 17.75 -23.06 34.48
C ILE A 21 16.69 -22.00 34.81
N SER A 22 16.52 -21.01 33.93
CA SER A 22 15.52 -19.97 34.11
C SER A 22 14.12 -20.39 33.66
N GLY A 23 14.03 -21.54 32.97
CA GLY A 23 12.78 -22.07 32.45
C GLY A 23 12.44 -21.59 31.03
N ILE A 24 11.19 -21.82 30.64
CA ILE A 24 10.62 -21.45 29.34
C ILE A 24 9.57 -20.36 29.56
N VAL A 25 9.63 -19.30 28.74
CA VAL A 25 8.57 -18.30 28.66
C VAL A 25 7.77 -18.55 27.39
N ILE A 26 6.46 -18.69 27.51
CA ILE A 26 5.54 -18.84 26.39
C ILE A 26 4.68 -17.58 26.25
N THR A 27 4.42 -17.22 25.00
CA THR A 27 3.65 -16.02 24.62
C THR A 27 2.99 -16.23 23.25
N GLY A 28 2.24 -15.24 22.77
CA GLY A 28 1.42 -15.35 21.56
C GLY A 28 0.09 -16.06 21.81
N GLY A 29 -0.80 -16.05 20.81
CA GLY A 29 -2.14 -16.62 20.96
C GLY A 29 -2.14 -18.13 21.24
N GLY A 30 -1.11 -18.85 20.80
CA GLY A 30 -0.94 -20.29 21.09
C GLY A 30 -0.66 -20.60 22.57
N ALA A 31 -0.22 -19.62 23.37
CA ALA A 31 -0.02 -19.79 24.80
C ALA A 31 -1.34 -19.99 25.57
N ASN A 32 -2.48 -19.61 24.98
CA ASN A 32 -3.81 -19.72 25.60
C ASN A 32 -4.42 -21.13 25.55
N LEU A 33 -3.69 -22.12 25.02
CA LEU A 33 -4.13 -23.51 25.00
C LEU A 33 -4.19 -24.09 26.42
N LYS A 34 -5.30 -24.75 26.74
CA LYS A 34 -5.48 -25.43 28.03
C LYS A 34 -4.45 -26.53 28.20
N ASN A 35 -3.90 -26.66 29.41
CA ASN A 35 -2.94 -27.70 29.82
C ASN A 35 -1.62 -27.71 29.02
N LEU A 36 -1.26 -26.60 28.35
CA LEU A 36 0.01 -26.47 27.65
C LEU A 36 1.21 -26.65 28.59
N ASP A 37 1.12 -26.10 29.81
CA ASP A 37 2.17 -26.22 30.83
C ASP A 37 2.42 -27.66 31.23
N GLU A 38 1.36 -28.45 31.41
CA GLU A 38 1.47 -29.86 31.78
C GLU A 38 2.10 -30.67 30.64
N ALA A 39 1.68 -30.41 29.40
CA ALA A 39 2.24 -31.07 28.22
C ALA A 39 3.72 -30.74 28.02
N LEU A 40 4.12 -29.48 28.25
CA LEU A 40 5.53 -29.04 28.22
C LEU A 40 6.34 -29.70 29.33
N ARG A 41 5.83 -29.73 30.57
CA ARG A 41 6.50 -30.38 31.71
C ARG A 41 6.71 -31.87 31.44
N ARG A 42 5.69 -32.56 30.93
CA ARG A 42 5.75 -33.99 30.62
C ARG A 42 6.80 -34.31 29.55
N LYS A 43 6.94 -33.45 28.54
CA LYS A 43 7.87 -33.70 27.42
C LYS A 43 9.31 -33.27 27.70
N THR A 44 9.48 -32.13 28.35
CA THR A 44 10.79 -31.46 28.49
C THR A 44 11.46 -31.72 29.85
N GLY A 45 10.69 -32.09 30.88
CA GLY A 45 11.17 -32.14 32.26
C GLY A 45 11.43 -30.76 32.88
N VAL A 46 11.20 -29.66 32.16
CA VAL A 46 11.41 -28.30 32.67
C VAL A 46 10.24 -27.88 33.57
N PHE A 47 10.53 -27.61 34.84
CA PHE A 47 9.51 -27.25 35.84
C PHE A 47 9.18 -25.77 35.91
N LYS A 48 9.99 -24.90 35.30
CA LYS A 48 9.77 -23.46 35.34
C LYS A 48 9.20 -23.01 34.00
N ILE A 49 7.89 -22.85 33.94
CA ILE A 49 7.16 -22.36 32.77
C ILE A 49 6.46 -21.07 33.19
N ARG A 50 6.59 -20.01 32.38
CA ARG A 50 5.95 -18.72 32.62
C ARG A 50 5.17 -18.30 31.37
N HIS A 51 4.04 -17.65 31.57
CA HIS A 51 3.26 -17.04 30.52
C HIS A 51 3.53 -15.54 30.49
N ALA A 52 3.92 -15.02 29.33
CA ALA A 52 3.95 -13.60 29.06
C ALA A 52 2.69 -13.24 28.27
N SER A 53 1.64 -12.82 28.99
CA SER A 53 0.34 -12.43 28.40
C SER A 53 0.24 -10.94 28.09
N PHE A 54 1.19 -10.13 28.57
CA PHE A 54 1.27 -8.71 28.28
C PHE A 54 2.73 -8.26 28.29
N ILE A 55 2.97 -7.08 27.73
CA ILE A 55 4.26 -6.40 27.73
C ILE A 55 4.32 -5.38 28.88
N LEU A 56 5.53 -5.09 29.37
CA LEU A 56 5.72 -4.20 30.51
C LEU A 56 5.54 -2.71 30.16
N SER A 57 5.61 -2.36 28.89
CA SER A 57 5.43 -0.97 28.44
C SER A 57 3.98 -0.54 28.58
N GLU A 58 3.77 0.67 29.07
CA GLU A 58 2.44 1.28 29.16
C GLU A 58 1.98 1.70 27.77
N ILE A 59 0.81 1.19 27.34
CA ILE A 59 0.17 1.55 26.09
C ILE A 59 -1.13 2.25 26.43
N HIS A 60 -1.31 3.45 25.88
CA HIS A 60 -2.59 4.13 25.91
C HIS A 60 -3.48 3.53 24.82
N GLU A 61 -4.62 2.99 25.23
CA GLU A 61 -5.65 2.47 24.34
C GLU A 61 -7.02 3.02 24.76
N ASP A 62 -7.87 3.28 23.77
CA ASP A 62 -9.29 3.56 23.99
C ASP A 62 -10.03 2.22 24.03
N GLU A 63 -10.51 1.84 25.21
CA GLU A 63 -11.31 0.65 25.55
C GLU A 63 -11.03 -0.66 24.75
N SER A 64 -10.18 -1.53 25.32
CA SER A 64 -10.07 -2.98 25.04
C SER A 64 -9.61 -3.43 23.65
N VAL A 65 -8.99 -2.56 22.86
CA VAL A 65 -8.43 -2.92 21.54
C VAL A 65 -7.34 -4.00 21.66
N LEU A 66 -6.56 -4.00 22.75
CA LEU A 66 -5.48 -4.94 22.97
C LEU A 66 -5.85 -5.99 24.03
N PRO A 67 -6.23 -7.22 23.63
CA PRO A 67 -6.43 -8.30 24.58
C PRO A 67 -5.13 -8.60 25.34
N LYS A 68 -5.24 -8.72 26.67
CA LYS A 68 -4.14 -9.03 27.59
C LYS A 68 -3.90 -10.55 27.68
N ASP A 69 -3.85 -11.21 26.52
CA ASP A 69 -3.76 -12.66 26.35
C ASP A 69 -2.47 -13.10 25.62
N GLY A 70 -1.57 -12.15 25.37
CA GLY A 70 -0.29 -12.37 24.70
C GLY A 70 -0.37 -12.43 23.18
N THR A 71 -1.57 -12.42 22.57
CA THR A 71 -1.76 -12.53 21.12
C THR A 71 -1.02 -11.44 20.35
N HIS A 72 -0.99 -10.22 20.89
CA HIS A 72 -0.35 -9.06 20.26
C HIS A 72 1.09 -8.83 20.71
N ASN A 73 1.67 -9.68 21.57
CA ASN A 73 3.01 -9.43 22.11
C ASN A 73 4.10 -9.37 21.04
N ALA A 74 3.97 -10.12 19.94
CA ALA A 74 4.90 -10.04 18.82
C ALA A 74 4.81 -8.69 18.09
N LEU A 75 3.58 -8.22 17.79
CA LEU A 75 3.32 -6.92 17.18
C LEU A 75 3.87 -5.78 18.05
N LEU A 76 3.54 -5.81 19.34
CA LEU A 76 3.98 -4.80 20.28
C LEU A 76 5.49 -4.85 20.44
N GLY A 77 6.09 -6.04 20.56
CA GLY A 77 7.54 -6.20 20.62
C GLY A 77 8.26 -5.62 19.41
N LEU A 78 7.71 -5.79 18.20
CA LEU A 78 8.25 -5.19 16.99
C LEU A 78 8.13 -3.66 17.01
N LEU A 79 6.97 -3.13 17.43
CA LEU A 79 6.75 -1.69 17.57
C LEU A 79 7.77 -1.06 18.54
N PHE A 80 8.05 -1.70 19.68
CA PHE A 80 9.05 -1.22 20.65
C PHE A 80 10.50 -1.40 20.18
N ALA A 81 10.78 -2.40 19.36
CA ALA A 81 12.10 -2.61 18.75
C ALA A 81 12.35 -1.69 17.55
N GLY A 82 11.28 -1.11 16.98
CA GLY A 82 11.34 -0.18 15.87
C GLY A 82 12.12 1.08 16.24
N THR A 83 13.21 1.32 15.51
CA THR A 83 14.02 2.53 15.63
C THR A 83 13.81 3.49 14.45
N GLU A 84 12.99 3.07 13.48
CA GLU A 84 12.65 3.86 12.30
C GLU A 84 11.69 4.99 12.69
N ASN A 85 12.10 6.21 12.40
CA ASN A 85 11.29 7.40 12.65
C ASN A 85 10.47 7.73 11.40
N CYS A 86 9.14 7.52 11.45
CA CYS A 86 8.21 7.91 10.39
C CYS A 86 8.11 9.44 10.21
N CYS A 87 8.66 10.23 11.12
CA CYS A 87 8.66 11.69 11.07
C CYS A 87 9.92 12.27 10.39
N ARG A 88 10.63 11.50 9.55
CA ARG A 88 11.65 12.08 8.68
C ARG A 88 10.93 13.06 7.75
N VAL A 89 11.00 14.35 8.09
CA VAL A 89 10.77 15.41 7.11
C VAL A 89 11.80 15.13 6.02
N GLU A 90 11.35 14.60 4.89
CA GLU A 90 12.16 14.59 3.70
C GLU A 90 12.52 16.05 3.48
N GLU A 91 13.77 16.44 3.76
CA GLU A 91 14.27 17.69 3.20
C GLU A 91 13.97 17.57 1.71
N PRO A 92 13.33 18.58 1.09
CA PRO A 92 13.05 18.52 -0.33
C PRO A 92 14.39 18.26 -0.98
N HIS A 93 14.57 17.03 -1.48
CA HIS A 93 15.65 16.74 -2.37
C HIS A 93 15.36 17.67 -3.54
N LEU A 94 16.04 18.82 -3.54
CA LEU A 94 16.15 19.65 -4.72
C LEU A 94 16.82 18.71 -5.71
N ASN A 95 15.98 18.00 -6.47
CA ASN A 95 16.35 17.25 -7.63
C ASN A 95 17.08 18.26 -8.51
N LYS A 96 18.40 18.33 -8.36
CA LYS A 96 19.28 19.06 -9.28
C LYS A 96 19.22 18.43 -10.69
N ASP A 97 18.50 17.32 -10.81
CA ASP A 97 18.21 16.61 -12.04
C ASP A 97 16.77 16.82 -12.54
N ASN A 98 16.02 17.79 -12.02
CA ASN A 98 14.91 18.41 -12.76
C ASN A 98 15.45 19.24 -13.95
N LYS A 99 16.33 18.64 -14.75
CA LYS A 99 16.40 18.95 -16.16
C LYS A 99 15.08 18.41 -16.70
N SER A 100 14.07 19.29 -16.79
CA SER A 100 12.81 19.04 -17.46
C SER A 100 13.08 18.10 -18.64
N THR A 101 12.71 16.84 -18.50
CA THR A 101 12.66 15.93 -19.62
C THR A 101 11.51 16.45 -20.45
N VAL A 102 11.83 17.38 -21.36
CA VAL A 102 10.98 17.72 -22.49
C VAL A 102 10.46 16.38 -22.99
N ALA A 103 9.14 16.18 -22.89
CA ALA A 103 8.49 14.92 -23.22
C ALA A 103 9.06 14.45 -24.55
N THR A 104 9.92 13.44 -24.50
CA THR A 104 10.59 12.97 -25.69
C THR A 104 9.53 12.17 -26.42
N ASP A 105 9.06 12.73 -27.54
CA ASP A 105 8.05 12.14 -28.38
C ASP A 105 8.57 10.79 -28.92
N LEU A 106 8.17 9.72 -28.24
CA LEU A 106 8.58 8.33 -28.50
C LEU A 106 8.07 7.79 -29.83
N PHE A 107 7.19 8.52 -30.53
CA PHE A 107 6.53 8.06 -31.77
C PHE A 107 7.02 8.81 -33.02
N ARG A 108 8.07 9.64 -32.89
CA ARG A 108 8.63 10.41 -34.02
C ARG A 108 9.10 9.55 -35.19
N ASP A 109 9.55 8.33 -34.89
CA ASP A 109 10.13 7.40 -35.87
C ASP A 109 9.19 6.26 -36.26
N ASP A 110 7.97 6.21 -35.72
CA ASP A 110 6.99 5.18 -36.08
C ASP A 110 6.38 5.48 -37.46
N GLU A 111 6.75 4.68 -38.45
CA GLU A 111 6.36 4.82 -39.85
C GLU A 111 4.84 4.58 -40.03
N ALA A 112 4.25 3.70 -39.21
CA ALA A 112 2.81 3.39 -39.24
C ALA A 112 1.95 4.58 -38.83
N LEU A 113 2.41 5.39 -37.86
CA LEU A 113 1.67 6.56 -37.37
C LEU A 113 1.65 7.68 -38.44
N LYS A 114 2.75 7.85 -39.19
CA LYS A 114 2.85 8.83 -40.27
C LYS A 114 1.94 8.49 -41.45
N GLU A 115 1.78 7.20 -41.76
CA GLU A 115 0.87 6.77 -42.82
C GLU A 115 -0.59 7.01 -42.42
N GLN A 116 -0.98 6.67 -41.19
CA GLN A 116 -2.32 6.94 -40.68
C GLN A 116 -2.66 8.44 -40.66
N GLN A 117 -1.69 9.29 -40.30
CA GLN A 117 -1.87 10.74 -40.35
C GLN A 117 -2.05 11.26 -41.77
N LYS A 118 -1.25 10.78 -42.73
CA LYS A 118 -1.38 11.15 -44.15
C LYS A 118 -2.71 10.69 -44.74
N GLU A 119 -3.20 9.51 -44.36
CA GLU A 119 -4.52 9.04 -44.80
C GLU A 119 -5.64 9.88 -44.19
N ALA A 120 -5.56 10.18 -42.90
CA ALA A 120 -6.53 11.03 -42.21
C ALA A 120 -6.56 12.45 -42.80
N GLU A 121 -5.41 13.02 -43.15
CA GLU A 121 -5.31 14.32 -43.82
C GLU A 121 -5.89 14.26 -45.22
N LYS A 122 -5.56 13.25 -46.03
CA LYS A 122 -6.16 13.08 -47.38
C LYS A 122 -7.68 12.91 -47.31
N LEU A 123 -8.19 12.22 -46.28
CA LEU A 123 -9.63 12.08 -46.06
C LEU A 123 -10.27 13.40 -45.64
N LYS A 124 -9.59 14.19 -44.81
CA LYS A 124 -10.04 15.53 -44.39
C LYS A 124 -10.02 16.52 -45.56
N THR A 125 -8.98 16.54 -46.38
CA THR A 125 -8.90 17.40 -47.56
C THR A 125 -9.96 17.02 -48.60
N ARG A 126 -10.19 15.72 -48.82
CA ARG A 126 -11.30 15.26 -49.69
C ARG A 126 -12.67 15.69 -49.18
N LYS A 127 -12.91 15.57 -47.87
CA LYS A 127 -14.17 16.01 -47.24
C LYS A 127 -14.34 17.53 -47.32
N GLU A 128 -13.27 18.30 -47.09
CA GLU A 128 -13.30 19.77 -47.21
C GLU A 128 -13.50 20.26 -48.67
N GLU A 129 -12.95 19.55 -49.66
CA GLU A 129 -13.19 19.87 -51.07
C GLU A 129 -14.60 19.49 -51.55
N GLU A 130 -15.16 18.37 -51.05
CA GLU A 130 -16.57 18.01 -51.28
C GLU A 130 -17.53 19.00 -50.61
N ASP A 131 -17.22 19.46 -49.40
CA ASP A 131 -18.02 20.45 -48.67
C ASP A 131 -17.97 21.84 -49.33
N LYS A 132 -16.83 22.23 -49.92
CA LYS A 132 -16.69 23.51 -50.65
C LYS A 132 -17.39 23.54 -52.00
N LYS A 133 -17.71 22.39 -52.61
CA LYS A 133 -18.45 22.32 -53.89
C LYS A 133 -19.98 22.35 -53.72
N LYS A 134 -20.52 22.24 -52.50
CA LYS A 134 -21.97 22.06 -52.29
C LYS A 134 -22.76 23.24 -51.69
N THR A 135 -22.21 24.42 -51.40
CA THR A 135 -23.07 25.56 -50.96
C THR A 135 -22.63 26.98 -51.40
N PRO A 136 -23.58 27.84 -51.87
CA PRO A 136 -23.38 29.27 -52.20
C PRO A 136 -23.47 30.19 -50.95
N PRO A 137 -23.14 31.50 -51.04
CA PRO A 137 -22.77 32.27 -49.85
C PRO A 137 -23.93 33.03 -49.16
N LYS A 138 -23.77 33.16 -47.83
CA LYS A 138 -24.15 34.26 -46.90
C LYS A 138 -25.15 33.89 -45.78
N GLY A 139 -24.81 34.29 -44.55
CA GLY A 139 -25.77 34.46 -43.44
C GLY A 139 -25.14 34.47 -42.04
N LYS A 140 -25.08 35.63 -41.39
CA LYS A 140 -24.53 35.86 -40.04
C LYS A 140 -25.53 35.45 -38.95
N THR A 141 -25.34 34.31 -38.28
CA THR A 141 -25.99 34.03 -36.96
C THR A 141 -25.21 32.94 -36.16
N LYS A 142 -24.16 33.30 -35.41
CA LYS A 142 -23.46 32.36 -34.51
C LYS A 142 -23.10 32.97 -33.13
N SER A 143 -24.05 33.64 -32.47
CA SER A 143 -23.86 34.14 -31.10
C SER A 143 -24.68 33.44 -30.01
N LYS A 144 -25.69 32.61 -30.36
CA LYS A 144 -26.58 31.96 -29.37
C LYS A 144 -26.26 30.49 -29.02
N TRP A 145 -25.50 29.77 -29.85
CA TRP A 145 -25.17 28.36 -29.59
C TRP A 145 -23.89 28.19 -28.76
N LEU A 146 -22.95 29.14 -28.84
CA LEU A 146 -21.68 29.10 -28.11
C LEU A 146 -21.82 29.48 -26.63
N SER A 147 -22.91 30.15 -26.24
CA SER A 147 -23.17 30.51 -24.84
C SER A 147 -23.58 29.30 -24.00
N GLY A 148 -24.43 28.42 -24.54
CA GLY A 148 -24.89 27.22 -23.81
C GLY A 148 -23.79 26.19 -23.55
N LEU A 149 -22.77 26.11 -24.43
CA LEU A 149 -21.64 25.20 -24.22
C LEU A 149 -20.68 25.68 -23.12
N LYS A 150 -20.59 27.00 -22.89
CA LYS A 150 -19.74 27.59 -21.85
C LYS A 150 -20.35 27.48 -20.45
N GLU A 151 -21.67 27.47 -20.34
CA GLU A 151 -22.35 27.17 -19.07
C GLU A 151 -22.17 25.71 -18.69
N LEU A 152 -22.36 24.80 -19.64
CA LEU A 152 -22.22 23.35 -19.40
C LEU A 152 -20.78 22.92 -19.04
N SER A 153 -19.75 23.64 -19.50
CA SER A 153 -18.36 23.34 -19.11
C SER A 153 -17.99 23.87 -17.71
N LYS A 154 -18.74 24.84 -17.17
CA LYS A 154 -18.49 25.39 -15.83
C LYS A 154 -19.07 24.50 -14.74
N ASP A 155 -20.21 23.87 -15.01
CA ASP A 155 -20.88 22.99 -14.04
C ASP A 155 -20.28 21.58 -13.97
N ILE A 156 -19.48 21.16 -14.96
CA ILE A 156 -18.83 19.82 -14.96
C ILE A 156 -17.47 19.83 -14.24
N PHE A 157 -16.83 20.99 -14.04
CA PHE A 157 -15.45 21.08 -13.52
C PHE A 157 -15.29 21.86 -12.20
N ASN A 158 -16.37 22.26 -11.54
CA ASN A 158 -16.31 22.81 -10.18
C ASN A 158 -16.72 21.73 -9.17
N ASP A 159 -15.76 20.89 -8.80
CA ASP A 159 -15.87 19.97 -7.67
C ASP A 159 -15.22 20.64 -6.45
N GLU A 160 -16.00 21.52 -5.79
CA GLU A 160 -15.68 22.09 -4.48
C GLU A 160 -16.87 21.83 -3.54
N SER A 161 -17.05 20.54 -3.20
CA SER A 161 -17.88 20.12 -2.06
C SER A 161 -17.37 18.78 -1.51
N MET A 162 -16.27 18.85 -0.75
CA MET A 162 -15.96 17.87 0.29
C MET A 162 -15.63 18.66 1.56
N GLU A 163 -16.67 19.00 2.31
CA GLU A 163 -16.61 19.08 3.78
C GLU A 163 -17.15 17.77 4.35
#